data_AF-A0A0C3NCB9-F1
#
_entry.id   AF-A0A0C3NCB9-F1
#
_cell.length_a   1.000
_cell.length_b   1.000
_cell.length_c   1.000
_cell.angle_alpha   90.00
_cell.angle_beta   90.00
_cell.angle_gamma   90.00
#
_symmetry.space_group_name_H-M   'P 1'
#
loop_
_entity.id
_entity.type
_entity.pdbx_description
1 polymer ?
#
loop_
_entity_poly.entity_id
_entity_poly.type
_entity_poly.pdbx_seq_one_letter_code
_entity_poly.pdbx_strand_id
1 'polypeptide(L)'
;MPLDARAEGIPNIKRRSEEGAAYVRVCRSLFQAIPLEYESREHVERIGTWIGERLEDIWDQHATVPKLTRHSKSWWNAECFAMIKEIRRLDERRKDLSRQRRLWQNRVVRAGHNFSLEWHWEVVRLTREITTLSVRVDRAEKRMKGAVRRAKRQFFDDVMERTHPSRIWDLVGWTKPRRLATTTGLVDQSGRPADQPEQLASIFQEQFTPGNARAVDPTILEEMPQREQRSFPAISCTEVRDALRGTGNFSAPGPDHASWFW
;
A
#
# COMPACT_ATOMS: atom_id res chain seq x y z
N MET A 1 -0.85 16.06 -11.15
CA MET A 1 -0.67 14.63 -11.45
C MET A 1 -1.86 14.17 -12.28
N PRO A 2 -1.65 13.81 -13.56
CA PRO A 2 -2.66 13.11 -14.33
C PRO A 2 -2.92 11.77 -13.61
N LEU A 3 -4.18 11.43 -13.40
CA LEU A 3 -4.55 10.10 -12.93
C LEU A 3 -4.22 9.13 -14.06
N ASP A 4 -3.38 8.13 -13.79
CA ASP A 4 -3.03 7.09 -14.75
C ASP A 4 -4.29 6.51 -15.38
N ALA A 5 -4.50 6.82 -16.66
CA ALA A 5 -5.70 6.50 -17.43
C ALA A 5 -5.69 5.05 -17.96
N ARG A 6 -4.95 4.13 -17.33
CA ARG A 6 -4.70 2.77 -17.86
C ARG A 6 -4.71 1.64 -16.82
N ALA A 7 -5.26 1.86 -15.63
CA ALA A 7 -5.64 0.73 -14.80
C ALA A 7 -7.01 0.23 -15.28
N GLU A 8 -7.02 -0.64 -16.29
CA GLU A 8 -8.21 -1.41 -16.61
C GLU A 8 -8.66 -2.15 -15.33
N GLY A 9 -9.88 -1.85 -14.88
CA GLY A 9 -10.38 -2.40 -13.63
C GLY A 9 -10.51 -3.91 -13.76
N ILE A 10 -9.89 -4.66 -12.85
CA ILE A 10 -10.06 -6.11 -12.80
C ILE A 10 -11.55 -6.41 -12.58
N PRO A 11 -12.21 -7.22 -13.44
CA PRO A 11 -13.59 -7.61 -13.25
C PRO A 11 -13.77 -8.19 -11.86
N ASN A 12 -14.80 -7.73 -11.15
CA ASN A 12 -15.13 -8.30 -9.85
C ASN A 12 -16.63 -8.35 -9.63
N ILE A 13 -17.00 -9.24 -8.72
CA ILE A 13 -18.36 -9.37 -8.23
C ILE A 13 -18.42 -8.65 -6.88
N LYS A 14 -19.14 -7.54 -6.82
CA LYS A 14 -19.22 -6.71 -5.62
C LYS A 14 -19.93 -7.48 -4.50
N ARG A 15 -19.26 -7.65 -3.36
CA ARG A 15 -19.85 -8.32 -2.20
C ARG A 15 -21.04 -7.51 -1.64
N ARG A 16 -22.10 -8.22 -1.23
CA ARG A 16 -23.36 -7.65 -0.72
C ARG A 16 -24.09 -6.75 -1.72
N SER A 17 -23.79 -6.88 -3.02
CA SER A 17 -24.63 -6.31 -4.07
C SER A 17 -25.68 -7.33 -4.52
N GLU A 18 -26.68 -6.85 -5.26
CA GLU A 18 -27.71 -7.71 -5.84
C GLU A 18 -27.11 -8.72 -6.83
N GLU A 19 -26.13 -8.27 -7.62
CA GLU A 19 -25.37 -9.10 -8.56
C GLU A 19 -24.55 -10.16 -7.83
N GLY A 20 -23.90 -9.81 -6.71
CA GLY A 20 -23.19 -10.77 -5.87
C GLY A 20 -24.11 -11.80 -5.22
N ALA A 21 -25.33 -11.41 -4.84
CA ALA A 21 -26.32 -12.35 -4.33
C ALA A 21 -26.84 -13.28 -5.44
N ALA A 22 -27.00 -12.77 -6.67
CA ALA A 22 -27.38 -13.57 -7.83
C ALA A 22 -26.30 -14.62 -8.17
N TYR A 23 -25.03 -14.21 -8.24
CA TYR A 23 -23.90 -15.11 -8.44
C TYR A 23 -23.89 -16.27 -7.44
N VAL A 24 -24.02 -15.97 -6.14
CA VAL A 24 -24.04 -17.00 -5.08
C VAL A 24 -25.20 -17.97 -5.23
N ARG A 25 -26.39 -17.51 -5.66
CA ARG A 25 -27.54 -18.39 -5.91
C ARG A 25 -27.26 -19.35 -7.06
N VAL A 26 -26.72 -18.86 -8.17
CA VAL A 26 -26.42 -19.68 -9.34
C VAL A 26 -25.32 -20.72 -9.03
N CYS A 27 -24.26 -20.33 -8.33
CA CYS A 27 -23.23 -21.27 -7.89
C CYS A 27 -23.81 -22.35 -6.95
N ARG A 28 -24.72 -21.98 -6.04
CA ARG A 28 -25.36 -22.97 -5.15
C ARG A 28 -26.16 -24.00 -5.95
N SER A 29 -26.93 -23.56 -6.94
CA SER A 29 -27.67 -24.46 -7.83
C SER A 29 -26.73 -25.36 -8.64
N LEU A 30 -25.59 -24.84 -9.11
CA LEU A 30 -24.56 -25.64 -9.78
C LEU A 30 -24.04 -26.77 -8.86
N PHE A 31 -23.67 -26.44 -7.63
CA PHE A 31 -23.14 -27.43 -6.67
C PHE A 31 -24.17 -28.49 -6.28
N GLN A 32 -25.46 -28.17 -6.30
CA GLN A 32 -26.54 -29.14 -6.08
C GLN A 32 -26.70 -30.14 -7.23
N ALA A 33 -26.25 -29.79 -8.43
CA ALA A 33 -26.32 -30.66 -9.61
C ALA A 33 -25.13 -31.62 -9.74
N ILE A 34 -24.14 -31.51 -8.85
CA ILE A 34 -22.98 -32.40 -8.86
C ILE A 34 -23.39 -33.80 -8.40
N PRO A 35 -23.04 -34.86 -9.16
CA PRO A 35 -23.34 -36.23 -8.75
C PRO A 35 -22.59 -36.61 -7.46
N LEU A 36 -23.27 -37.36 -6.59
CA LEU A 36 -22.72 -37.84 -5.32
C LEU A 36 -21.84 -39.08 -5.51
N GLU A 37 -22.04 -39.81 -6.60
CA GLU A 37 -21.32 -41.05 -6.93
C GLU A 37 -20.62 -40.90 -8.29
N TYR A 38 -19.41 -41.46 -8.37
CA TYR A 38 -18.56 -41.39 -9.56
C TYR A 38 -18.19 -42.81 -10.00
N GLU A 39 -18.44 -43.10 -11.27
CA GLU A 39 -18.31 -44.45 -11.84
C GLU A 39 -16.88 -44.79 -12.27
N SER A 40 -16.07 -43.78 -12.58
CA SER A 40 -14.69 -43.97 -13.04
C SER A 40 -13.85 -42.71 -12.85
N ARG A 41 -12.53 -42.84 -13.04
CA ARG A 41 -11.60 -41.70 -13.05
C ARG A 41 -11.96 -40.70 -14.15
N GLU A 42 -12.28 -41.18 -15.34
CA GLU A 42 -12.67 -40.34 -16.49
C GLU A 42 -14.00 -39.62 -16.23
N HIS A 43 -14.90 -40.24 -15.45
CA HIS A 43 -16.11 -39.55 -14.99
C HIS A 43 -15.77 -38.38 -14.06
N VAL A 44 -14.86 -38.56 -13.11
CA VAL A 44 -14.39 -37.46 -12.23
C VAL A 44 -13.76 -36.33 -13.03
N GLU A 45 -12.86 -36.64 -13.97
CA GLU A 45 -12.19 -35.63 -14.79
C GLU A 45 -13.20 -34.85 -15.65
N ARG A 46 -14.19 -35.52 -16.27
CA ARG A 46 -15.26 -34.85 -17.03
C ARG A 46 -16.10 -33.91 -16.16
N ILE A 47 -16.49 -34.33 -14.96
CA ILE A 47 -17.25 -33.49 -14.04
C ILE A 47 -16.40 -32.31 -13.57
N GLY A 48 -15.11 -32.51 -13.31
CA GLY A 48 -14.17 -31.44 -12.96
C GLY A 48 -14.06 -30.37 -14.04
N THR A 49 -13.86 -30.78 -15.31
CA THR A 49 -13.83 -29.86 -16.46
C THR A 49 -15.17 -29.12 -16.61
N TRP A 50 -16.28 -29.84 -16.54
CA TRP A 50 -17.62 -29.25 -16.64
C TRP A 50 -17.89 -28.20 -15.53
N ILE A 51 -17.49 -28.48 -14.29
CA ILE A 51 -17.61 -27.51 -13.18
C ILE A 51 -16.75 -26.28 -13.48
N GLY A 52 -15.51 -26.47 -13.94
CA GLY A 52 -14.59 -25.39 -14.28
C GLY A 52 -15.17 -24.45 -15.32
N GLU A 53 -15.56 -24.99 -16.48
CA GLU A 53 -16.19 -24.23 -17.57
C GLU A 53 -17.44 -23.50 -17.08
N ARG A 54 -18.26 -24.17 -16.27
CA ARG A 54 -19.51 -23.58 -15.80
C ARG A 54 -19.29 -22.45 -14.79
N LEU A 55 -18.30 -22.59 -13.92
CA LEU A 55 -17.93 -21.52 -12.99
C LEU A 55 -17.33 -20.30 -13.71
N GLU A 56 -16.58 -20.53 -14.79
CA GLU A 56 -16.05 -19.46 -15.66
C GLU A 56 -17.18 -18.71 -16.36
N ASP A 57 -18.12 -19.41 -16.98
CA ASP A 57 -19.34 -18.83 -17.57
C ASP A 57 -20.13 -17.97 -16.57
N ILE A 58 -20.36 -18.51 -15.37
CA ILE A 58 -21.12 -17.82 -14.32
C ILE A 58 -20.33 -16.59 -13.84
N TRP A 59 -19.01 -16.69 -13.76
CA TRP A 59 -18.17 -15.55 -13.41
C TRP A 59 -18.30 -14.44 -14.46
N ASP A 60 -18.16 -14.74 -15.75
CA ASP A 60 -18.22 -13.75 -16.82
C ASP A 60 -19.58 -13.05 -16.93
N GLN A 61 -20.66 -13.76 -16.63
CA GLN A 61 -22.02 -13.19 -16.61
C GLN A 61 -22.26 -12.20 -15.45
N HIS A 62 -21.58 -12.41 -14.31
CA HIS A 62 -21.83 -11.65 -13.09
C HIS A 62 -20.71 -10.68 -12.71
N ALA A 63 -19.50 -10.89 -13.21
CA ALA A 63 -18.36 -10.02 -12.96
C ALA A 63 -18.55 -8.71 -13.72
N THR A 64 -18.35 -7.60 -13.02
CA THR A 64 -18.43 -6.27 -13.62
C THR A 64 -17.10 -5.56 -13.48
N VAL A 65 -16.67 -4.88 -14.53
CA VAL A 65 -15.51 -3.98 -14.46
C VAL A 65 -15.91 -2.76 -13.63
N PRO A 66 -15.28 -2.52 -12.47
CA PRO A 66 -15.64 -1.38 -11.65
C PRO A 66 -15.36 -0.08 -12.40
N LYS A 67 -16.39 0.71 -12.69
CA LYS A 67 -16.22 2.06 -13.24
C LYS A 67 -15.54 2.93 -12.18
N LEU A 68 -14.30 3.37 -12.42
CA LEU A 68 -13.61 4.34 -11.57
C LEU A 68 -14.32 5.70 -11.66
N THR A 69 -15.35 5.89 -10.83
CA THR A 69 -16.05 7.18 -10.69
C THR A 69 -15.38 8.05 -9.64
N ARG A 70 -15.77 9.32 -9.51
CA ARG A 70 -15.37 10.18 -8.38
C ARG A 70 -15.70 9.57 -7.01
N HIS A 71 -16.70 8.69 -6.95
CA HIS A 71 -17.14 7.97 -5.76
C HIS A 71 -16.38 6.64 -5.54
N SER A 72 -15.49 6.25 -6.45
CA SER A 72 -14.61 5.08 -6.27
C SER A 72 -13.65 5.22 -5.08
N LYS A 73 -13.48 6.45 -4.58
CA LYS A 73 -12.74 6.72 -3.34
C LYS A 73 -13.69 6.54 -2.16
N SER A 74 -13.90 5.31 -1.74
CA SER A 74 -14.70 4.95 -0.54
C SER A 74 -14.21 5.65 0.74
N TRP A 75 -12.93 6.04 0.77
CA TRP A 75 -12.32 6.79 1.87
C TRP A 75 -12.55 8.31 1.80
N TRP A 76 -13.13 8.84 0.73
CA TRP A 76 -13.33 10.29 0.57
C TRP A 76 -14.53 10.77 1.39
N ASN A 77 -14.28 11.58 2.41
CA ASN A 77 -15.31 12.05 3.35
C ASN A 77 -15.71 13.52 3.12
N ALA A 78 -16.65 14.01 3.95
CA ALA A 78 -17.15 15.38 3.90
C ALA A 78 -16.05 16.44 4.13
N GLU A 79 -15.06 16.13 4.96
CA GLU A 79 -13.91 17.01 5.23
C GLU A 79 -13.08 17.22 3.95
N CYS A 80 -12.71 16.14 3.24
CA CYS A 80 -12.02 16.24 1.96
C CYS A 80 -12.83 17.03 0.91
N PHE A 81 -14.16 16.88 0.92
CA PHE A 81 -15.03 17.64 0.03
C PHE A 81 -15.06 19.15 0.35
N ALA A 82 -15.15 19.52 1.64
CA ALA A 82 -15.12 20.90 2.07
C ALA A 82 -13.79 21.58 1.69
N MET A 83 -12.67 20.91 1.93
CA MET A 83 -11.33 21.42 1.64
C MET A 83 -11.08 21.62 0.14
N ILE A 84 -11.51 20.69 -0.73
CA ILE A 84 -11.37 20.87 -2.18
C ILE A 84 -12.26 22.00 -2.71
N LYS A 85 -13.45 22.20 -2.12
CA LYS A 85 -14.34 23.31 -2.47
C LYS A 85 -13.71 24.66 -2.09
N GLU A 86 -13.09 24.75 -0.91
CA GLU A 86 -12.35 25.95 -0.48
C GLU A 86 -11.21 26.27 -1.44
N ILE A 87 -10.37 25.28 -1.78
CA ILE A 87 -9.25 25.47 -2.73
C ILE A 87 -9.76 26.00 -4.07
N ARG A 88 -10.80 25.38 -4.63
CA ARG A 88 -11.38 25.81 -5.92
C ARG A 88 -11.86 27.25 -5.88
N ARG A 89 -12.58 27.64 -4.81
CA ARG A 89 -13.06 29.02 -4.62
C ARG A 89 -11.91 30.02 -4.55
N LEU A 90 -10.86 29.71 -3.79
CA LEU A 90 -9.68 30.57 -3.66
C LEU A 90 -8.94 30.70 -4.99
N ASP A 91 -8.83 29.60 -5.74
CA ASP A 91 -8.20 29.57 -7.06
C ASP A 91 -8.97 30.37 -8.11
N GLU A 92 -10.30 30.26 -8.14
CA GLU A 92 -11.17 31.05 -9.00
C GLU A 92 -10.99 32.55 -8.71
N ARG A 93 -11.00 32.94 -7.44
CA ARG A 93 -10.78 34.33 -7.05
C ARG A 93 -9.38 34.83 -7.44
N ARG A 94 -8.35 34.01 -7.24
CA ARG A 94 -6.97 34.33 -7.65
C ARG A 94 -6.87 34.53 -9.17
N LYS A 95 -7.53 33.68 -9.95
CA LYS A 95 -7.57 33.79 -11.43
C LYS A 95 -8.29 35.06 -11.89
N ASP A 96 -9.42 35.39 -11.27
CA ASP A 96 -10.16 36.62 -11.53
C ASP A 96 -9.30 37.87 -11.29
N LEU A 97 -8.67 37.99 -10.11
CA LEU A 97 -7.77 39.10 -9.81
C LEU A 97 -6.55 39.13 -10.74
N SER A 98 -6.03 37.96 -11.14
CA SER A 98 -4.92 37.89 -12.11
C SER A 98 -5.33 38.40 -13.49
N ARG A 99 -6.58 38.17 -13.92
CA ARG A 99 -7.12 38.75 -15.16
C ARG A 99 -7.26 40.26 -15.04
N GLN A 100 -7.83 40.75 -13.93
CA GLN A 100 -7.98 42.19 -13.68
C GLN A 100 -6.62 42.90 -13.64
N ARG A 101 -5.63 42.32 -12.95
CA ARG A 101 -4.25 42.86 -12.90
C ARG A 101 -3.66 42.99 -14.30
N ARG A 102 -3.83 41.98 -15.16
CA ARG A 102 -3.33 42.01 -16.55
C ARG A 102 -3.98 43.14 -17.35
N LEU A 103 -5.29 43.35 -17.19
CA LEU A 103 -6.00 44.44 -17.87
C LEU A 103 -5.47 45.82 -17.44
N TRP A 104 -5.32 46.04 -16.14
CA TRP A 104 -4.74 47.27 -15.60
C TRP A 104 -3.29 47.48 -16.02
N GLN A 105 -2.47 46.43 -15.97
CA GLN A 105 -1.08 46.48 -16.41
C GLN A 105 -0.97 46.81 -17.90
N ASN A 106 -1.80 46.20 -18.75
CA ASN A 106 -1.87 46.55 -20.17
C ASN A 106 -2.28 48.01 -20.39
N ARG A 107 -3.19 48.54 -19.56
CA ARG A 107 -3.61 49.94 -19.63
C ARG A 107 -2.46 50.90 -19.29
N VAL A 108 -1.70 50.61 -18.24
CA VAL A 108 -0.51 51.39 -17.86
C VAL A 108 0.54 51.35 -18.97
N VAL A 109 0.86 50.15 -19.50
CA VAL A 109 1.87 49.98 -20.56
C VAL A 109 1.48 50.72 -21.84
N ARG A 110 0.20 50.66 -22.24
CA ARG A 110 -0.29 51.35 -23.44
C ARG A 110 -0.29 52.88 -23.31
N ALA A 111 -0.45 53.41 -22.09
CA ALA A 111 -0.45 54.85 -21.86
C ALA A 111 0.95 55.47 -21.93
N GLY A 112 2.02 54.68 -21.84
CA GLY A 112 3.40 55.16 -21.91
C GLY A 112 3.67 56.23 -20.84
N HIS A 113 4.07 57.43 -21.25
CA HIS A 113 4.30 58.56 -20.35
C HIS A 113 3.02 59.25 -19.83
N ASN A 114 1.85 58.93 -20.39
CA ASN A 114 0.56 59.54 -20.03
C ASN A 114 -0.27 58.69 -19.06
N PHE A 115 0.37 57.82 -18.26
CA PHE A 115 -0.35 56.96 -17.33
C PHE A 115 -0.73 57.70 -16.03
N SER A 116 -1.90 57.38 -15.48
CA SER A 116 -2.29 57.85 -14.14
C SER A 116 -1.59 57.01 -13.06
N LEU A 117 -1.04 57.67 -12.03
CA LEU A 117 -0.48 57.00 -10.85
C LEU A 117 -1.51 56.07 -10.18
N GLU A 118 -2.79 56.41 -10.24
CA GLU A 118 -3.89 55.60 -9.71
C GLU A 118 -3.93 54.21 -10.34
N TRP A 119 -3.70 54.12 -11.65
CA TRP A 119 -3.70 52.84 -12.38
C TRP A 119 -2.51 51.97 -11.96
N HIS A 120 -1.36 52.58 -11.68
CA HIS A 120 -0.20 51.87 -11.15
C HIS A 120 -0.47 51.36 -9.73
N TRP A 121 -1.06 52.18 -8.87
CA TRP A 121 -1.45 51.76 -7.51
C TRP A 121 -2.45 50.62 -7.53
N GLU A 122 -3.36 50.59 -8.49
CA GLU A 122 -4.31 49.50 -8.68
C GLU A 122 -3.62 48.18 -9.08
N VAL A 123 -2.60 48.24 -9.95
CA VAL A 123 -1.75 47.07 -10.26
C VAL A 123 -1.00 46.59 -9.02
N VAL A 124 -0.47 47.50 -8.20
CA VAL A 124 0.23 47.16 -6.95
C VAL A 124 -0.74 46.53 -5.94
N ARG A 125 -1.94 47.09 -5.77
CA ARG A 125 -3.00 46.56 -4.90
C ARG A 125 -3.38 45.14 -5.30
N LEU A 126 -3.71 44.92 -6.57
CA LEU A 126 -4.07 43.60 -7.10
C LEU A 126 -2.92 42.59 -6.96
N THR A 127 -1.67 43.03 -7.14
CA THR A 127 -0.49 42.17 -6.93
C THR A 127 -0.38 41.71 -5.49
N ARG A 128 -0.58 42.60 -4.51
CA ARG A 128 -0.59 42.23 -3.08
C ARG A 128 -1.70 41.23 -2.77
N GLU A 129 -2.92 41.48 -3.25
CA GLU A 129 -4.05 40.57 -3.05
C GLU A 129 -3.83 39.17 -3.66
N ILE A 130 -3.27 39.10 -4.88
CA ILE A 130 -2.92 37.83 -5.52
C ILE A 130 -1.88 37.06 -4.71
N THR A 131 -0.87 37.74 -4.17
CA THR A 131 0.14 37.12 -3.31
C THR A 131 -0.48 36.58 -2.03
N THR A 132 -1.34 37.36 -1.36
CA THR A 132 -2.07 36.91 -0.17
C THR A 132 -2.97 35.70 -0.47
N LEU A 133 -3.68 35.71 -1.60
CA LEU A 133 -4.49 34.57 -2.03
C LEU A 133 -3.66 33.34 -2.34
N SER A 134 -2.49 33.49 -2.97
CA SER A 134 -1.59 32.37 -3.26
C SER A 134 -1.15 31.68 -1.98
N VAL A 135 -0.75 32.44 -0.95
CA VAL A 135 -0.42 31.88 0.37
C VAL A 135 -1.61 31.15 1.00
N ARG A 136 -2.83 31.66 0.83
CA ARG A 136 -4.05 31.00 1.33
C ARG A 136 -4.35 29.71 0.59
N VAL A 137 -4.16 29.67 -0.73
CA VAL A 137 -4.27 28.45 -1.55
C VAL A 137 -3.27 27.42 -1.05
N ASP A 138 -1.99 27.78 -0.88
CA ASP A 138 -0.96 26.85 -0.41
C ASP A 138 -1.29 26.26 0.98
N ARG A 139 -1.80 27.09 1.89
CA ARG A 139 -2.26 26.65 3.21
C ARG A 139 -3.47 25.73 3.11
N ALA A 140 -4.44 26.04 2.24
CA ALA A 140 -5.60 25.19 2.00
C ALA A 140 -5.19 23.84 1.39
N GLU A 141 -4.24 23.81 0.46
CA GLU A 141 -3.67 22.58 -0.09
C GLU A 141 -2.97 21.73 0.97
N LYS A 142 -2.20 22.34 1.87
CA LYS A 142 -1.57 21.63 3.00
C LYS A 142 -2.64 21.02 3.91
N ARG A 143 -3.70 21.78 4.25
CA ARG A 143 -4.83 21.27 5.04
C ARG A 143 -5.55 20.13 4.34
N MET A 144 -5.77 20.24 3.03
CA MET A 144 -6.37 19.19 2.19
C MET A 144 -5.54 17.90 2.20
N LYS A 145 -4.21 18.00 2.06
CA LYS A 145 -3.31 16.85 2.19
C LYS A 145 -3.45 16.19 3.56
N GLY A 146 -3.59 16.98 4.63
CA GLY A 146 -3.87 16.48 5.98
C GLY A 146 -5.21 15.76 6.08
N ALA A 147 -6.30 16.36 5.57
CA ALA A 147 -7.63 15.77 5.56
C ALA A 147 -7.66 14.45 4.78
N VAL A 148 -7.01 14.39 3.60
CA VAL A 148 -6.89 13.17 2.81
C VAL A 148 -6.16 12.06 3.58
N ARG A 149 -5.09 12.38 4.30
CA ARG A 149 -4.37 11.40 5.12
C ARG A 149 -5.24 10.86 6.25
N ARG A 150 -5.97 11.74 6.96
CA ARG A 150 -6.90 11.35 8.02
C ARG A 150 -8.04 10.47 7.49
N ALA A 151 -8.68 10.91 6.41
CA ALA A 151 -9.80 10.19 5.80
C ALA A 151 -9.39 8.79 5.32
N LYS A 152 -8.21 8.66 4.70
CA LYS A 152 -7.64 7.35 4.35
C LYS A 152 -7.40 6.49 5.58
N ARG A 153 -6.74 7.04 6.60
CA ARG A 153 -6.43 6.30 7.83
C ARG A 153 -7.71 5.80 8.50
N GLN A 154 -8.67 6.69 8.74
CA GLN A 154 -9.96 6.33 9.32
C GLN A 154 -10.67 5.24 8.51
N PHE A 155 -10.71 5.36 7.19
CA PHE A 155 -11.32 4.33 6.34
C PHE A 155 -10.66 2.96 6.50
N PHE A 156 -9.32 2.91 6.51
CA PHE A 156 -8.62 1.63 6.68
C PHE A 156 -8.73 1.09 8.10
N ASP A 157 -8.70 1.95 9.12
CA ASP A 157 -8.93 1.58 10.51
C ASP A 157 -10.33 0.97 10.70
N ASP A 158 -11.37 1.59 10.13
CA ASP A 158 -12.74 1.07 10.13
C ASP A 158 -12.86 -0.29 9.42
N VAL A 159 -12.10 -0.48 8.33
CA VAL A 159 -12.07 -1.77 7.61
C VAL A 159 -11.41 -2.84 8.48
N MET A 160 -10.31 -2.51 9.17
CA MET A 160 -9.65 -3.45 10.08
C MET A 160 -10.59 -3.86 11.23
N GLU A 161 -11.30 -2.90 11.84
CA GLU A 161 -12.24 -3.16 12.94
C GLU A 161 -13.41 -4.06 12.51
N ARG A 162 -13.95 -3.84 11.31
CA ARG A 162 -15.12 -4.59 10.80
C ARG A 162 -14.76 -5.94 10.19
N THR A 163 -13.48 -6.26 10.04
CA THR A 163 -13.04 -7.49 9.39
C THR A 163 -13.07 -8.67 10.36
N HIS A 164 -13.67 -9.77 9.92
CA HIS A 164 -13.76 -10.99 10.71
C HIS A 164 -12.35 -11.59 10.98
N PRO A 165 -12.08 -12.16 12.17
CA PRO A 165 -10.76 -12.67 12.56
C PRO A 165 -10.12 -13.65 11.57
N SER A 166 -10.93 -14.48 10.90
CA SER A 166 -10.45 -15.43 9.88
C SER A 166 -9.84 -14.76 8.63
N ARG A 167 -10.05 -13.46 8.43
CA ARG A 167 -9.58 -12.68 7.27
C ARG A 167 -8.53 -11.63 7.63
N ILE A 168 -7.98 -11.68 8.84
CA ILE A 168 -6.90 -10.77 9.26
C ILE A 168 -5.70 -10.86 8.31
N TRP A 169 -5.42 -12.06 7.78
CA TRP A 169 -4.32 -12.30 6.84
C TRP A 169 -4.42 -11.49 5.54
N ASP A 170 -5.63 -11.19 5.07
CA ASP A 170 -5.85 -10.32 3.89
C ASP A 170 -5.37 -8.88 4.15
N LEU A 171 -5.39 -8.45 5.42
CA LEU A 171 -5.05 -7.10 5.86
C LEU A 171 -3.58 -6.95 6.28
N VAL A 172 -2.86 -8.06 6.48
CA VAL A 172 -1.44 -8.04 6.89
C VAL A 172 -0.59 -7.27 5.88
N GLY A 173 -0.96 -7.27 4.59
CA GLY A 173 -0.31 -6.45 3.57
C GLY A 173 -0.34 -4.94 3.84
N TRP A 174 -1.35 -4.45 4.58
CA TRP A 174 -1.53 -3.04 4.92
C TRP A 174 -0.84 -2.64 6.22
N THR A 175 -0.57 -3.61 7.10
CA THR A 175 0.09 -3.41 8.40
C THR A 175 1.59 -3.72 8.35
N LYS A 176 2.12 -4.16 7.21
CA LYS A 176 3.57 -4.39 7.05
C LYS A 176 4.35 -3.14 7.47
N PRO A 177 5.44 -3.29 8.26
CA PRO A 177 6.33 -2.20 8.56
C PRO A 177 6.72 -1.50 7.26
N ARG A 178 6.69 -0.17 7.27
CA ARG A 178 7.20 0.61 6.13
C ARG A 178 8.62 0.12 5.88
N ARG A 179 8.91 -0.35 4.66
CA ARG A 179 10.28 -0.64 4.25
C ARG A 179 11.09 0.61 4.52
N LEU A 180 11.96 0.55 5.52
CA LEU A 180 12.92 1.61 5.77
C LEU A 180 13.81 1.69 4.53
N ALA A 181 14.23 2.89 4.15
CA ALA A 181 15.17 3.04 3.05
C ALA A 181 16.40 2.17 3.37
N THR A 182 16.75 1.23 2.48
CA THR A 182 17.86 0.28 2.66
C THR A 182 19.19 0.98 2.91
N THR A 183 19.30 2.24 2.51
CA THR A 183 20.47 3.10 2.69
C THR A 183 20.29 4.01 3.90
N THR A 184 20.54 3.51 5.10
CA THR A 184 21.05 4.39 6.17
C THR A 184 22.48 4.75 5.79
N GLY A 185 22.78 6.03 5.59
CA GLY A 185 24.16 6.47 5.36
C GLY A 185 25.04 6.05 6.54
N LEU A 186 26.28 5.62 6.27
CA LEU A 186 27.25 5.34 7.32
C LEU A 186 27.61 6.63 8.03
N VAL A 187 27.66 6.58 9.35
CA VAL A 187 27.91 7.73 10.22
C VAL A 187 29.10 7.39 11.10
N ASP A 188 30.03 8.33 11.26
CA ASP A 188 31.18 8.16 12.15
C ASP A 188 30.75 8.17 13.64
N GLN A 189 31.64 7.78 14.54
CA GLN A 189 31.43 7.77 16.00
C GLN A 189 30.97 9.13 16.58
N SER A 190 31.32 10.23 15.92
CA SER A 190 30.95 11.61 16.24
C SER A 190 29.63 12.08 15.61
N GLY A 191 28.97 11.21 14.83
CA GLY A 191 27.66 11.49 14.25
C GLY A 191 27.69 12.16 12.87
N ARG A 192 28.85 12.24 12.20
CA ARG A 192 28.94 12.86 10.87
C ARG A 192 28.76 11.82 9.75
N PRO A 193 27.94 12.11 8.73
CA PRO A 193 27.75 11.21 7.60
C PRO A 193 29.02 11.13 6.75
N ALA A 194 29.41 9.92 6.37
CA ALA A 194 30.51 9.67 5.43
C ALA A 194 30.06 10.00 4.00
N ASP A 195 30.78 10.92 3.34
CA ASP A 195 30.47 11.38 1.98
C ASP A 195 31.51 10.90 0.94
N GLN A 196 32.71 10.53 1.38
CA GLN A 196 33.78 10.03 0.50
C GLN A 196 33.96 8.50 0.55
N PRO A 197 34.31 7.83 -0.57
CA PRO A 197 34.49 6.38 -0.63
C PRO A 197 35.53 5.82 0.36
N GLU A 198 36.63 6.54 0.56
CA GLU A 198 37.70 6.13 1.49
C GLU A 198 37.23 6.19 2.95
N GLN A 199 36.45 7.22 3.29
CA GLN A 199 35.82 7.36 4.61
C GLN A 199 34.74 6.31 4.83
N LEU A 200 33.97 5.97 3.80
CA LEU A 200 32.98 4.88 3.87
C LEU A 200 33.67 3.56 4.20
N ALA A 201 34.79 3.24 3.54
CA ALA A 201 35.53 2.01 3.79
C ALA A 201 36.10 1.98 5.22
N SER A 202 36.69 3.07 5.70
CA SER A 202 37.24 3.14 7.06
C SER A 202 36.16 3.06 8.13
N ILE A 203 35.08 3.85 7.99
CA ILE A 203 33.97 3.87 8.94
C ILE A 203 33.23 2.52 8.94
N PHE A 204 33.05 1.90 7.76
CA PHE A 204 32.49 0.56 7.68
C PHE A 204 33.35 -0.47 8.42
N GLN A 205 34.66 -0.47 8.18
CA GLN A 205 35.60 -1.36 8.85
C GLN A 205 35.59 -1.14 10.37
N GLU A 206 35.63 0.11 10.83
CA GLU A 206 35.58 0.45 12.25
C GLU A 206 34.25 0.06 12.91
N GLN A 207 33.12 0.23 12.22
CA GLN A 207 31.81 -0.03 12.78
C GLN A 207 31.51 -1.53 12.94
N PHE A 208 31.93 -2.36 11.98
CA PHE A 208 31.61 -3.79 11.96
C PHE A 208 32.76 -4.69 12.41
N THR A 209 34.00 -4.23 12.28
CA THR A 209 35.23 -4.99 12.52
C THR A 209 36.31 -4.08 13.12
N PRO A 210 36.05 -3.46 14.28
CA PRO A 210 37.02 -2.58 14.91
C PRO A 210 38.32 -3.34 15.19
N GLY A 211 39.46 -2.74 14.85
CA GLY A 211 40.78 -3.35 15.12
C GLY A 211 41.02 -3.63 16.60
N ASN A 212 40.34 -2.88 17.47
CA ASN A 212 40.27 -3.15 18.90
C ASN A 212 38.91 -3.76 19.23
N ALA A 213 38.84 -5.09 19.31
CA ALA A 213 37.65 -5.76 19.78
C ALA A 213 37.30 -5.24 21.18
N ARG A 214 36.02 -4.90 21.39
CA ARG A 214 35.53 -4.56 22.73
C ARG A 214 35.83 -5.73 23.65
N ALA A 215 36.48 -5.48 24.78
CA ALA A 215 36.73 -6.51 25.78
C ALA A 215 35.39 -7.17 26.14
N VAL A 216 35.28 -8.47 25.86
CA VAL A 216 34.12 -9.27 26.24
C VAL A 216 34.30 -9.60 27.70
N ASP A 217 33.30 -9.25 28.51
CA ASP A 217 33.30 -9.61 29.91
C ASP A 217 33.02 -11.11 30.05
N PRO A 218 33.98 -11.92 30.54
CA PRO A 218 33.78 -13.36 30.68
C PRO A 218 32.76 -13.72 31.76
N THR A 219 32.49 -12.82 32.72
CA THR A 219 31.48 -13.06 33.76
C THR A 219 30.06 -13.17 33.21
N ILE A 220 29.81 -12.70 31.97
CA ILE A 220 28.51 -12.87 31.31
C ILE A 220 28.08 -14.34 31.17
N LEU A 221 29.06 -15.26 31.06
CA LEU A 221 28.78 -16.70 30.98
C LEU A 221 28.39 -17.28 32.33
N GLU A 222 28.92 -16.72 33.42
CA GLU A 222 28.61 -17.11 34.80
C GLU A 222 27.28 -16.52 35.28
N GLU A 223 26.95 -15.30 34.83
CA GLU A 223 25.67 -14.63 35.13
C GLU A 223 24.50 -15.15 34.28
N MET A 224 24.78 -15.87 33.19
CA MET A 224 23.73 -16.40 32.33
C MET A 224 22.91 -17.45 33.09
N PRO A 225 21.61 -17.21 33.34
CA PRO A 225 20.81 -18.13 34.12
C PRO A 225 20.71 -19.46 33.40
N GLN A 226 21.20 -20.52 34.05
CA GLN A 226 21.09 -21.87 33.52
C GLN A 226 19.61 -22.21 33.41
N ARG A 227 19.12 -22.31 32.18
CA ARG A 227 17.74 -22.73 31.93
C ARG A 227 17.63 -24.20 32.26
N GLU A 228 16.49 -24.59 32.82
CA GLU A 228 16.17 -26.00 33.00
C GLU A 228 16.36 -26.73 31.68
N GLN A 229 17.03 -27.87 31.74
CA GLN A 229 17.20 -28.74 30.59
C GLN A 229 15.81 -29.14 30.10
N ARG A 230 15.44 -28.72 28.89
CA ARG A 230 14.17 -29.14 28.29
C ARG A 230 14.16 -30.66 28.23
N SER A 231 13.12 -31.27 28.80
CA SER A 231 12.90 -32.71 28.66
C SER A 231 12.82 -33.05 27.18
N PHE A 232 13.67 -33.96 26.71
CA PHE A 232 13.55 -34.55 25.39
C PHE A 232 12.59 -35.75 25.54
N PRO A 233 11.29 -35.62 25.18
CA PRO A 233 10.36 -36.73 25.34
C PRO A 233 10.82 -37.91 24.49
N ALA A 234 10.56 -39.12 24.97
CA ALA A 234 10.82 -40.32 24.18
C ALA A 234 9.98 -40.26 22.90
N ILE A 235 10.64 -40.30 21.75
CA ILE A 235 9.96 -40.33 20.46
C ILE A 235 9.47 -41.75 20.22
N SER A 236 8.17 -41.91 19.96
CA SER A 236 7.58 -43.20 19.69
C SER A 236 7.86 -43.66 18.25
N CYS A 237 8.00 -44.96 18.02
CA CYS A 237 8.13 -45.49 16.65
C CYS A 237 6.88 -45.19 15.78
N THR A 238 5.74 -44.93 16.41
CA THR A 238 4.50 -44.51 15.74
C THR A 238 4.59 -43.07 15.21
N GLU A 239 5.12 -42.13 15.99
CA GLU A 239 5.34 -40.75 15.52
C GLU A 239 6.32 -40.70 14.36
N VAL A 240 7.39 -41.51 14.42
CA VAL A 240 8.35 -41.64 13.32
C VAL A 240 7.66 -42.20 12.07
N ARG A 241 6.85 -43.26 12.20
CA ARG A 241 6.10 -43.83 11.08
C ARG A 241 5.07 -42.86 10.49
N ASP A 242 4.41 -42.07 11.32
CA ASP A 242 3.44 -41.07 10.86
C ASP A 242 4.14 -39.90 10.15
N ALA A 243 5.28 -39.44 10.66
CA ALA A 243 6.10 -38.41 10.01
C ALA A 243 6.63 -38.88 8.63
N LEU A 244 6.99 -40.16 8.51
CA LEU A 244 7.47 -40.76 7.26
C LEU A 244 6.36 -41.16 6.29
N ARG A 245 5.08 -41.13 6.69
CA ARG A 245 3.96 -41.58 5.85
C ARG A 245 3.82 -40.77 4.54
N GLY A 246 4.26 -39.52 4.55
CA GLY A 246 4.25 -38.62 3.39
C GLY A 246 5.57 -38.56 2.61
N THR A 247 6.61 -39.26 3.07
CA THR A 247 7.92 -39.27 2.39
C THR A 247 7.94 -40.34 1.30
N GLY A 248 8.37 -39.99 0.09
CA GLY A 248 8.47 -40.94 -1.02
C GLY A 248 9.74 -41.79 -0.93
N ASN A 249 9.60 -43.11 -1.07
CA ASN A 249 10.73 -44.07 -1.07
C ASN A 249 11.72 -43.91 -2.25
N PHE A 250 11.48 -42.96 -3.16
CA PHE A 250 12.29 -42.74 -4.36
C PHE A 250 13.29 -41.57 -4.22
N SER A 251 13.32 -40.90 -3.07
CA SER A 251 14.27 -39.82 -2.84
C SER A 251 15.62 -40.37 -2.38
N ALA A 252 16.70 -39.93 -3.04
CA ALA A 252 18.06 -40.27 -2.65
C ALA A 252 18.63 -39.16 -1.73
N PRO A 253 19.45 -39.50 -0.73
CA PRO A 253 20.14 -38.50 0.07
C PRO A 253 21.06 -37.68 -0.83
N GLY A 254 20.95 -36.37 -0.71
CA GLY A 254 21.75 -35.41 -1.43
C GLY A 254 23.22 -35.42 -1.04
N PRO A 255 24.10 -34.81 -1.86
CA PRO A 255 25.54 -34.74 -1.58
C PRO A 255 25.91 -33.98 -0.29
N ASP A 256 24.98 -33.22 0.30
CA ASP A 256 25.15 -32.54 1.59
C ASP A 256 24.71 -33.41 2.79
N HIS A 257 24.27 -34.65 2.55
CA HIS A 257 23.73 -35.60 3.55
C HIS A 257 22.53 -35.07 4.37
N ALA A 258 21.95 -33.94 3.98
CA ALA A 258 20.87 -33.27 4.71
C ALA A 258 19.65 -32.99 3.82
N SER A 259 19.85 -32.75 2.52
CA SER A 259 18.79 -32.56 1.54
C SER A 259 18.43 -33.89 0.85
N TRP A 260 17.20 -34.00 0.37
CA TRP A 260 16.71 -35.14 -0.40
C TRP A 260 16.30 -34.64 -1.78
N PHE A 261 16.83 -35.25 -2.85
CA PHE A 261 16.49 -34.90 -4.23
C PHE A 261 15.58 -35.97 -4.84
N TRP A 262 14.75 -35.55 -5.79
CA TRP A 262 13.88 -36.42 -6.60
C TRP A 262 14.57 -36.89 -7.88
#